data_AF-A0A0G0X606-F1
#
_entry.id   AF-A0A0G0X606-F1
#
_cell.length_a   1.000
_cell.length_b   1.000
_cell.length_c   1.000
_cell.angle_alpha   90.00
_cell.angle_beta   90.00
_cell.angle_gamma   90.00
#
_symmetry.space_group_name_H-M   'P 1'
#
loop_
_entity.id
_entity.type
_entity.pdbx_description
1 polymer ?
#
loop_
_entity_poly.entity_id
_entity_poly.type
_entity_poly.pdbx_seq_one_letter_code
_entity_poly.pdbx_strand_id
1 'polypeptide(L)'
;ARRILNDIWEQEVIIIQDKPYMTAGNWAKLEAEPIINPSYLSPAAYSIFSKVDPIHDWMAVKDTSYEILEKSTVVLPPDWIKINPATLEVIPHSFSDEEPAFSHDALRVFWRVGLDWEWHQERRAKEYFTKVSFLKAEWDEYGAIRSAYTLDGKPLVSDESLSMYGAVLPYFLVISPEIAGQIYNDKLAEQFNPDSEDFHGDIGYYSSNWAWFGMAMYQDRLLNLFSSEGVRR
;
A
#
# COMPACT_ATOMS: atom_id res chain seq x y z
N ALA A 1 17.85 -6.97 -12.45
CA ALA A 1 17.75 -6.39 -11.10
C ALA A 1 18.60 -5.12 -10.96
N ARG A 2 19.93 -5.18 -10.77
CA ARG A 2 20.76 -3.98 -10.48
C ARG A 2 20.62 -2.81 -11.48
N ARG A 3 20.63 -3.09 -12.80
CA ARG A 3 20.41 -2.04 -13.82
C ARG A 3 19.05 -1.36 -13.67
N ILE A 4 18.00 -2.14 -13.42
CA ILE A 4 16.65 -1.61 -13.20
C ILE A 4 16.60 -0.78 -11.91
N LEU A 5 17.29 -1.18 -10.84
CA LEU A 5 17.37 -0.35 -9.62
C LEU A 5 18.06 0.99 -9.87
N ASN A 6 19.16 0.98 -10.62
CA ASN A 6 19.83 2.20 -11.04
C ASN A 6 18.88 3.09 -11.86
N ASP A 7 18.14 2.51 -12.80
CA ASP A 7 17.16 3.26 -13.61
C ASP A 7 16.02 3.80 -12.73
N ILE A 8 15.49 3.04 -11.77
CA ILE A 8 14.47 3.54 -10.83
C ILE A 8 15.01 4.71 -10.02
N TRP A 9 16.24 4.61 -9.50
CA TRP A 9 16.85 5.72 -8.75
C TRP A 9 17.00 6.96 -9.62
N GLU A 10 17.57 6.83 -10.81
CA GLU A 10 17.79 7.95 -11.72
C GLU A 10 16.48 8.56 -12.23
N GLN A 11 15.46 7.74 -12.49
CA GLN A 11 14.25 8.15 -13.17
C GLN A 11 13.11 8.48 -12.23
N GLU A 12 12.98 7.84 -11.08
CA GLU A 12 11.77 7.90 -10.24
C GLU A 12 12.04 8.44 -8.83
N VAL A 13 13.30 8.57 -8.43
CA VAL A 13 13.67 9.22 -7.16
C VAL A 13 14.06 10.67 -7.39
N ILE A 14 13.50 11.57 -6.58
CA ILE A 14 13.87 12.99 -6.54
C ILE A 14 14.52 13.34 -5.21
N ILE A 15 15.55 14.20 -5.23
CA ILE A 15 16.16 14.75 -4.03
C ILE A 15 15.51 16.08 -3.69
N ILE A 16 14.87 16.16 -2.51
CA ILE A 16 14.27 17.39 -1.98
C ILE A 16 14.88 17.62 -0.60
N GLN A 17 15.54 18.76 -0.41
CA GLN A 17 16.22 19.12 0.85
C GLN A 17 17.11 17.98 1.38
N ASP A 18 18.00 17.48 0.51
CA ASP A 18 18.96 16.40 0.77
C ASP A 18 18.36 15.02 1.12
N LYS A 19 17.05 14.83 0.97
CA LYS A 19 16.38 13.54 1.17
C LYS A 19 15.81 12.98 -0.13
N PRO A 20 15.92 11.66 -0.39
CA PRO A 20 15.36 11.04 -1.57
C PRO A 20 13.87 10.68 -1.36
N TYR A 21 13.03 11.04 -2.32
CA TYR A 21 11.59 10.73 -2.34
C TYR A 21 11.25 9.93 -3.60
N MET A 22 10.50 8.83 -3.43
CA MET A 22 9.94 8.09 -4.57
C MET A 22 8.76 8.87 -5.15
N THR A 23 8.81 9.15 -6.45
CA THR A 23 7.74 9.82 -7.19
C THR A 23 6.80 8.83 -7.86
N ALA A 24 5.70 9.30 -8.41
CA ALA A 24 4.75 8.44 -9.09
C ALA A 24 5.22 7.95 -10.48
N GLY A 25 6.42 8.36 -10.91
CA GLY A 25 7.02 7.97 -12.16
C GLY A 25 7.97 9.04 -12.68
N ASN A 26 8.65 8.74 -13.80
CA ASN A 26 9.66 9.61 -14.38
C ASN A 26 9.17 11.01 -14.78
N TRP A 27 7.90 11.15 -15.15
CA TRP A 27 7.26 12.43 -15.45
C TRP A 27 6.93 13.19 -14.17
N ALA A 28 6.53 12.50 -13.10
CA ALA A 28 6.04 13.10 -11.86
C ALA A 28 7.13 13.86 -11.09
N LYS A 29 8.40 13.45 -11.21
CA LYS A 29 9.54 14.18 -10.66
C LYS A 29 9.87 15.49 -11.39
N LEU A 30 9.34 15.69 -12.60
CA LEU A 30 9.61 16.87 -13.43
C LEU A 30 8.58 17.99 -13.20
N GLU A 31 7.51 17.69 -12.48
CA GLU A 31 6.49 18.67 -12.09
C GLU A 31 7.06 19.69 -11.10
N ALA A 32 6.52 20.93 -11.13
CA ALA A 32 6.94 22.00 -10.23
C ALA A 32 6.71 21.62 -8.75
N GLU A 33 5.63 20.90 -8.48
CA GLU A 33 5.39 20.18 -7.24
C GLU A 33 5.36 18.69 -7.56
N PRO A 34 6.42 17.94 -7.22
CA PRO A 34 6.52 16.52 -7.55
C PRO A 34 5.31 15.74 -7.07
N ILE A 35 4.84 14.81 -7.91
CA ILE A 35 3.67 13.99 -7.59
C ILE A 35 4.12 12.63 -7.06
N ILE A 36 3.49 12.18 -5.98
CA ILE A 36 3.70 10.86 -5.39
C ILE A 36 2.36 10.14 -5.33
N ASN A 37 2.36 8.86 -5.68
CA ASN A 37 1.25 7.96 -5.40
C ASN A 37 1.62 7.15 -4.15
N PRO A 38 0.98 7.36 -2.99
CA PRO A 38 1.31 6.66 -1.75
C PRO A 38 1.33 5.13 -1.91
N SER A 39 0.51 4.59 -2.81
CA SER A 39 0.41 3.15 -3.05
C SER A 39 1.59 2.53 -3.81
N TYR A 40 2.49 3.35 -4.37
CA TYR A 40 3.71 2.91 -5.04
C TYR A 40 4.87 2.77 -4.05
N LEU A 41 4.76 3.42 -2.89
CA LEU A 41 5.75 3.34 -1.82
C LEU A 41 5.86 1.89 -1.32
N SER A 42 7.04 1.30 -1.49
CA SER A 42 7.29 -0.12 -1.22
C SER A 42 8.39 -0.31 -0.17
N PRO A 43 8.18 0.08 1.10
CA PRO A 43 9.22 0.09 2.13
C PRO A 43 9.88 -1.28 2.36
N ALA A 44 9.12 -2.37 2.23
CA ALA A 44 9.64 -3.73 2.27
C ALA A 44 10.69 -4.01 1.19
N ALA A 45 10.45 -3.50 -0.02
CA ALA A 45 11.34 -3.68 -1.17
C ALA A 45 12.61 -2.84 -1.02
N TYR A 46 12.51 -1.62 -0.50
CA TYR A 46 13.67 -0.74 -0.31
C TYR A 46 14.70 -1.32 0.68
N SER A 47 14.24 -2.06 1.69
CA SER A 47 15.10 -2.81 2.61
C SER A 47 15.90 -3.93 1.91
N ILE A 48 15.37 -4.47 0.80
CA ILE A 48 16.08 -5.43 -0.06
C ILE A 48 16.96 -4.68 -1.05
N PHE A 49 16.48 -3.58 -1.63
CA PHE A 49 17.22 -2.78 -2.59
C PHE A 49 18.52 -2.22 -1.99
N SER A 50 18.52 -1.79 -0.73
CA SER A 50 19.75 -1.33 -0.03
C SER A 50 20.85 -2.41 0.04
N LYS A 51 20.47 -3.70 0.06
CA LYS A 51 21.41 -4.82 0.05
C LYS A 51 21.87 -5.17 -1.37
N VAL A 52 20.99 -5.00 -2.36
CA VAL A 52 21.28 -5.29 -3.77
C VAL A 52 22.02 -4.15 -4.45
N ASP A 53 21.80 -2.91 -4.04
CA ASP A 53 22.33 -1.69 -4.61
C ASP A 53 22.74 -0.72 -3.48
N PRO A 54 23.92 -0.95 -2.85
CA PRO A 54 24.37 -0.16 -1.71
C PRO A 54 24.93 1.21 -2.11
N ILE A 55 24.97 1.55 -3.39
CA ILE A 55 25.44 2.86 -3.89
C ILE A 55 24.37 3.92 -3.63
N HIS A 56 23.10 3.55 -3.72
CA HIS A 56 21.96 4.42 -3.52
C HIS A 56 21.35 4.23 -2.13
N ASP A 57 20.94 5.33 -1.50
CA ASP A 57 20.37 5.31 -0.16
C ASP A 57 18.88 4.94 -0.17
N TRP A 58 18.62 3.67 -0.48
CA TRP A 58 17.27 3.10 -0.46
C TRP A 58 16.64 3.11 0.95
N MET A 59 17.46 3.14 2.01
CA MET A 59 16.92 3.25 3.37
C MET A 59 16.37 4.65 3.63
N ALA A 60 17.02 5.70 3.12
CA ALA A 60 16.45 7.03 3.16
C ALA A 60 15.14 7.15 2.34
N VAL A 61 15.00 6.42 1.22
CA VAL A 61 13.72 6.33 0.48
C VAL A 61 12.63 5.65 1.31
N LYS A 62 12.98 4.61 2.08
CA LYS A 62 12.06 3.98 3.04
C LYS A 62 11.64 4.97 4.13
N ASP A 63 12.57 5.74 4.65
CA ASP A 63 12.29 6.71 5.70
C ASP A 63 11.34 7.81 5.21
N THR A 64 11.62 8.41 4.06
CA THR A 64 10.73 9.41 3.45
C THR A 64 9.38 8.83 3.04
N SER A 65 9.31 7.54 2.67
CA SER A 65 8.03 6.88 2.39
C SER A 65 7.11 6.90 3.61
N TYR A 66 7.63 6.58 4.80
CA TYR A 66 6.83 6.68 6.03
C TYR A 66 6.50 8.13 6.39
N GLU A 67 7.41 9.09 6.18
CA GLU A 67 7.11 10.51 6.36
C GLU A 67 5.93 10.97 5.46
N ILE A 68 5.92 10.55 4.19
CA ILE A 68 4.83 10.85 3.25
C ILE A 68 3.53 10.19 3.70
N LEU A 69 3.55 8.91 4.07
CA LEU A 69 2.36 8.22 4.54
C LEU A 69 1.76 8.89 5.78
N GLU A 70 2.58 9.31 6.74
CA GLU A 70 2.13 10.02 7.94
C GLU A 70 1.56 11.40 7.62
N LYS A 71 2.20 12.17 6.73
CA LYS A 71 1.74 13.52 6.36
C LYS A 71 0.48 13.51 5.48
N SER A 72 0.33 12.50 4.63
CA SER A 72 -0.78 12.44 3.66
C SER A 72 -2.04 11.79 4.20
N THR A 73 -1.93 10.99 5.27
CA THR A 73 -3.08 10.24 5.81
C THR A 73 -3.76 11.06 6.91
N VAL A 74 -4.97 11.56 6.62
CA VAL A 74 -5.82 12.23 7.63
C VAL A 74 -6.64 11.18 8.37
N VAL A 75 -7.64 10.60 7.69
CA VAL A 75 -8.36 9.40 8.15
C VAL A 75 -7.98 8.20 7.28
N LEU A 76 -7.88 8.42 5.98
CA LEU A 76 -7.43 7.44 4.98
C LEU A 76 -6.36 8.07 4.06
N PRO A 77 -5.44 7.25 3.50
CA PRO A 77 -4.45 7.75 2.56
C PRO A 77 -5.11 8.14 1.22
N PRO A 78 -4.66 9.20 0.55
CA PRO A 78 -5.14 9.55 -0.79
C PRO A 78 -4.49 8.69 -1.87
N ASP A 79 -5.14 8.63 -3.04
CA ASP A 79 -4.56 8.00 -4.25
C ASP A 79 -3.30 8.73 -4.74
N TRP A 80 -3.31 10.06 -4.65
CA TRP A 80 -2.22 10.92 -5.14
C TRP A 80 -1.96 12.09 -4.20
N ILE A 81 -0.71 12.53 -4.12
CA ILE A 81 -0.30 13.75 -3.44
C ILE A 81 0.68 14.56 -4.27
N LYS A 82 0.74 15.85 -3.99
CA LYS A 82 1.83 16.75 -4.38
C LYS A 82 2.69 17.06 -3.17
N ILE A 83 3.99 17.17 -3.38
CA ILE A 83 4.92 17.69 -2.38
C ILE A 83 5.49 19.03 -2.83
N ASN A 84 5.42 20.04 -1.97
CA ASN A 84 6.08 21.30 -2.21
C ASN A 84 7.58 21.17 -1.88
N PRO A 85 8.50 21.35 -2.86
CA PRO A 85 9.91 21.09 -2.62
C PRO A 85 10.59 22.13 -1.70
N ALA A 86 10.00 23.32 -1.55
CA ALA A 86 10.52 24.37 -0.69
C ALA A 86 10.09 24.20 0.78
N THR A 87 8.88 23.70 1.04
CA THR A 87 8.32 23.61 2.41
C THR A 87 8.16 22.19 2.93
N LEU A 88 8.26 21.17 2.06
CA LEU A 88 7.91 19.77 2.35
C LEU A 88 6.45 19.59 2.79
N GLU A 89 5.58 20.53 2.42
CA GLU A 89 4.13 20.41 2.55
C GLU A 89 3.62 19.34 1.59
N VAL A 90 2.71 18.50 2.09
CA VAL A 90 2.11 17.40 1.33
C VAL A 90 0.62 17.67 1.22
N ILE A 91 0.12 17.73 -0.01
CA ILE A 91 -1.28 18.08 -0.30
C ILE A 91 -1.89 16.96 -1.14
N PRO A 92 -3.07 16.43 -0.78
CA PRO A 92 -3.82 15.51 -1.63
C PRO A 92 -4.06 16.08 -3.03
N HIS A 93 -3.96 15.23 -4.04
CA HIS A 93 -4.08 15.60 -5.44
C HIS A 93 -5.06 14.68 -6.19
N SER A 94 -5.68 15.23 -7.23
CA SER A 94 -6.51 14.51 -8.19
C SER A 94 -6.19 15.00 -9.59
N PHE A 95 -6.19 14.09 -10.56
CA PHE A 95 -6.01 14.40 -11.99
C PHE A 95 -7.31 14.72 -12.72
N SER A 96 -8.44 14.42 -12.08
CA SER A 96 -9.78 14.78 -12.56
C SER A 96 -10.29 16.01 -11.81
N ASP A 97 -11.47 16.50 -12.20
CA ASP A 97 -12.20 17.52 -11.45
C ASP A 97 -12.82 16.97 -10.16
N GLU A 98 -12.58 15.69 -9.82
CA GLU A 98 -13.04 15.07 -8.58
C GLU A 98 -12.11 15.40 -7.41
N GLU A 99 -12.69 15.44 -6.21
CA GLU A 99 -11.93 15.61 -4.97
C GLU A 99 -10.98 14.42 -4.74
N PRO A 100 -9.78 14.65 -4.18
CA PRO A 100 -8.89 13.57 -3.78
C PRO A 100 -9.57 12.56 -2.86
N ALA A 101 -9.34 11.27 -3.11
CA ALA A 101 -10.05 10.18 -2.46
C ALA A 101 -9.12 9.03 -2.05
N PHE A 102 -9.64 8.17 -1.17
CA PHE A 102 -9.12 6.83 -0.94
C PHE A 102 -9.90 5.87 -1.85
N SER A 103 -9.27 5.40 -2.93
CA SER A 103 -9.96 4.55 -3.90
C SER A 103 -9.05 3.44 -4.47
N HIS A 104 -9.13 3.22 -5.78
CA HIS A 104 -8.48 2.14 -6.51
C HIS A 104 -6.98 2.07 -6.27
N ASP A 105 -6.28 3.20 -6.12
CA ASP A 105 -4.84 3.21 -5.91
C ASP A 105 -4.49 3.01 -4.43
N ALA A 106 -5.06 3.84 -3.57
CA ALA A 106 -4.70 3.98 -2.16
C ALA A 106 -4.96 2.72 -1.33
N LEU A 107 -5.90 1.85 -1.72
CA LEU A 107 -6.13 0.56 -1.04
C LEU A 107 -4.84 -0.27 -0.90
N ARG A 108 -3.90 -0.15 -1.86
CA ARG A 108 -2.67 -0.96 -1.88
C ARG A 108 -1.64 -0.49 -0.86
N VAL A 109 -1.79 0.72 -0.30
CA VAL A 109 -0.93 1.21 0.79
C VAL A 109 -0.90 0.20 1.94
N PHE A 110 -2.06 -0.33 2.31
CA PHE A 110 -2.17 -1.29 3.40
C PHE A 110 -1.42 -2.58 3.10
N TRP A 111 -1.49 -3.08 1.87
CA TRP A 111 -0.70 -4.25 1.50
C TRP A 111 0.82 -3.97 1.48
N ARG A 112 1.23 -2.82 0.94
CA ARG A 112 2.66 -2.42 0.88
C ARG A 112 3.28 -2.26 2.26
N VAL A 113 2.55 -1.63 3.18
CA VAL A 113 2.99 -1.42 4.57
C VAL A 113 2.93 -2.74 5.35
N GLY A 114 1.89 -3.55 5.13
CA GLY A 114 1.73 -4.86 5.78
C GLY A 114 2.88 -5.80 5.40
N LEU A 115 3.31 -5.78 4.15
CA LEU A 115 4.47 -6.57 3.71
C LEU A 115 5.76 -6.19 4.45
N ASP A 116 5.97 -4.91 4.78
CA ASP A 116 7.17 -4.46 5.51
C ASP A 116 7.12 -4.87 7.00
N TRP A 117 5.92 -4.94 7.57
CA TRP A 117 5.71 -5.58 8.86
C TRP A 117 6.04 -7.06 8.80
N GLU A 118 5.43 -7.81 7.88
CA GLU A 118 5.64 -9.26 7.77
C GLU A 118 7.11 -9.63 7.53
N TRP A 119 7.77 -8.97 6.59
CA TRP A 119 9.13 -9.35 6.17
C TRP A 119 10.24 -8.82 7.05
N HIS A 120 10.05 -7.65 7.69
CA HIS A 120 11.12 -6.95 8.37
C HIS A 120 10.76 -6.50 9.79
N GLN A 121 9.53 -6.76 10.24
CA GLN A 121 9.01 -6.31 11.54
C GLN A 121 9.21 -4.80 11.76
N GLU A 122 9.05 -4.02 10.68
CA GLU A 122 9.22 -2.57 10.73
C GLU A 122 8.17 -1.95 11.67
N ARG A 123 8.64 -1.40 12.79
CA ARG A 123 7.78 -0.84 13.83
C ARG A 123 6.88 0.28 13.29
N ARG A 124 7.37 1.09 12.35
CA ARG A 124 6.60 2.17 11.73
C ARG A 124 5.40 1.66 10.94
N ALA A 125 5.43 0.45 10.39
CA ALA A 125 4.28 -0.19 9.75
C ALA A 125 3.12 -0.38 10.74
N LYS A 126 3.43 -0.95 11.90
CA LYS A 126 2.45 -1.15 12.97
C LYS A 126 1.93 0.17 13.55
N GLU A 127 2.82 1.15 13.73
CA GLU A 127 2.45 2.49 14.18
C GLU A 127 1.51 3.18 13.19
N TYR A 128 1.79 3.09 11.89
CA TYR A 128 0.94 3.62 10.83
C TYR A 128 -0.46 2.99 10.87
N PHE A 129 -0.55 1.65 10.91
CA PHE A 129 -1.84 0.98 11.02
C PHE A 129 -2.60 1.31 12.30
N THR A 130 -1.91 1.47 13.43
CA THR A 130 -2.56 1.86 14.69
C THR A 130 -3.18 3.26 14.60
N LYS A 131 -2.58 4.18 13.85
CA LYS A 131 -3.13 5.53 13.61
C LYS A 131 -4.34 5.51 12.69
N VAL A 132 -4.36 4.63 11.68
CA VAL A 132 -5.47 4.51 10.72
C VAL A 132 -6.58 3.64 11.32
N SER A 133 -7.32 4.14 12.30
CA SER A 133 -8.36 3.36 12.99
C SER A 133 -9.68 3.20 12.21
N PHE A 134 -9.85 3.97 11.14
CA PHE A 134 -11.09 4.07 10.38
C PHE A 134 -11.60 2.72 9.86
N LEU A 135 -10.75 1.94 9.18
CA LEU A 135 -11.17 0.68 8.57
C LEU A 135 -11.71 -0.32 9.60
N LYS A 136 -11.11 -0.35 10.80
CA LYS A 136 -11.64 -1.16 11.89
C LYS A 136 -13.02 -0.66 12.35
N ALA A 137 -13.17 0.65 12.56
CA ALA A 137 -14.44 1.24 12.97
C ALA A 137 -15.54 0.98 11.92
N GLU A 138 -15.21 1.11 10.65
CA GLU A 138 -16.13 0.84 9.53
C GLU A 138 -16.60 -0.63 9.51
N TRP A 139 -15.67 -1.57 9.74
CA TRP A 139 -16.03 -2.99 9.87
C TRP A 139 -16.89 -3.26 11.12
N ASP A 140 -16.51 -2.70 12.27
CA ASP A 140 -17.26 -2.89 13.52
C ASP A 140 -18.70 -2.36 13.42
N GLU A 141 -18.90 -1.24 12.70
CA GLU A 141 -20.21 -0.59 12.57
C GLU A 141 -21.08 -1.23 11.48
N TYR A 142 -20.51 -1.54 10.32
CA TYR A 142 -21.27 -1.95 9.14
C TYR A 142 -21.03 -3.38 8.68
N GLY A 143 -20.02 -4.07 9.21
CA GLY A 143 -19.60 -5.40 8.75
C GLY A 143 -19.12 -5.43 7.29
N ALA A 144 -18.69 -4.28 6.75
CA ALA A 144 -18.32 -4.14 5.34
C ALA A 144 -17.44 -2.91 5.10
N ILE A 145 -16.52 -3.02 4.13
CA ILE A 145 -15.68 -1.91 3.66
C ILE A 145 -16.05 -1.59 2.21
N ARG A 146 -16.42 -0.33 1.95
CA ARG A 146 -16.76 0.18 0.61
C ARG A 146 -15.52 0.34 -0.26
N SER A 147 -15.72 0.38 -1.56
CA SER A 147 -14.61 0.41 -2.52
C SER A 147 -13.93 1.79 -2.64
N ALA A 148 -14.57 2.86 -2.17
CA ALA A 148 -14.01 4.19 -2.18
C ALA A 148 -14.62 5.09 -1.10
N TYR A 149 -13.78 5.97 -0.56
CA TYR A 149 -14.12 6.94 0.47
C TYR A 149 -13.47 8.30 0.19
N THR A 150 -14.08 9.36 0.68
CA THR A 150 -13.36 10.63 0.87
C THR A 150 -12.26 10.45 1.93
N LEU A 151 -11.29 11.36 1.97
CA LEU A 151 -10.16 11.27 2.90
C LEU A 151 -10.52 11.45 4.38
N ASP A 152 -11.73 11.94 4.67
CA ASP A 152 -12.34 12.05 6.00
C ASP A 152 -13.29 10.89 6.33
N GLY A 153 -13.44 9.90 5.44
CA GLY A 153 -14.13 8.64 5.72
C GLY A 153 -15.60 8.57 5.30
N LYS A 154 -16.09 9.49 4.46
CA LYS A 154 -17.44 9.37 3.89
C LYS A 154 -17.41 8.41 2.69
N PRO A 155 -18.31 7.40 2.62
CA PRO A 155 -18.43 6.55 1.44
C PRO A 155 -18.72 7.36 0.17
N LEU A 156 -17.95 7.12 -0.89
CA LEU A 156 -18.20 7.66 -2.23
C LEU A 156 -19.07 6.72 -3.07
N VAL A 157 -19.03 5.43 -2.76
CA VAL A 157 -19.80 4.37 -3.43
C VAL A 157 -20.44 3.46 -2.39
N SER A 158 -21.55 2.81 -2.77
CA SER A 158 -22.20 1.79 -1.95
C SER A 158 -21.55 0.42 -2.05
N ASP A 159 -20.76 0.18 -3.10
CA ASP A 159 -20.33 -1.15 -3.48
C ASP A 159 -19.04 -1.58 -2.76
N GLU A 160 -18.97 -2.85 -2.40
CA GLU A 160 -17.77 -3.53 -1.90
C GLU A 160 -16.96 -4.11 -3.07
N SER A 161 -15.69 -4.41 -2.84
CA SER A 161 -14.87 -5.07 -3.86
C SER A 161 -13.84 -6.02 -3.25
N LEU A 162 -13.53 -7.09 -3.98
CA LEU A 162 -12.50 -8.05 -3.59
C LEU A 162 -11.09 -7.45 -3.60
N SER A 163 -10.85 -6.44 -4.45
CA SER A 163 -9.60 -5.69 -4.41
C SER A 163 -9.44 -4.91 -3.10
N MET A 164 -10.50 -4.24 -2.63
CA MET A 164 -10.49 -3.56 -1.33
C MET A 164 -10.19 -4.57 -0.22
N TYR A 165 -10.96 -5.66 -0.12
CA TYR A 165 -10.76 -6.66 0.92
C TYR A 165 -9.38 -7.30 0.90
N GLY A 166 -8.89 -7.70 -0.27
CA GLY A 166 -7.58 -8.30 -0.41
C GLY A 166 -6.45 -7.34 0.00
N ALA A 167 -6.53 -6.08 -0.41
CA ALA A 167 -5.48 -5.11 -0.13
C ALA A 167 -5.45 -4.61 1.32
N VAL A 168 -6.60 -4.54 2.00
CA VAL A 168 -6.65 -4.13 3.42
C VAL A 168 -6.52 -5.29 4.40
N LEU A 169 -6.59 -6.55 3.95
CA LEU A 169 -6.44 -7.71 4.83
C LEU A 169 -5.16 -7.67 5.69
N PRO A 170 -3.99 -7.23 5.18
CA PRO A 170 -2.78 -7.07 5.98
C PRO A 170 -2.90 -6.07 7.14
N TYR A 171 -3.70 -5.02 6.97
CA TYR A 171 -4.00 -4.10 8.06
C TYR A 171 -4.73 -4.82 9.20
N PHE A 172 -5.74 -5.62 8.87
CA PHE A 172 -6.49 -6.37 9.87
C PHE A 172 -5.67 -7.49 10.51
N LEU A 173 -4.77 -8.15 9.78
CA LEU A 173 -3.84 -9.13 10.36
C LEU A 173 -3.04 -8.53 11.53
N VAL A 174 -2.66 -7.26 11.43
CA VAL A 174 -1.89 -6.57 12.48
C VAL A 174 -2.79 -5.99 13.58
N ILE A 175 -3.93 -5.40 13.21
CA ILE A 175 -4.77 -4.61 14.13
C ILE A 175 -5.85 -5.46 14.82
N SER A 176 -6.43 -6.42 14.12
CA SER A 176 -7.47 -7.32 14.63
C SER A 176 -7.48 -8.64 13.85
N PRO A 177 -6.67 -9.63 14.26
CA PRO A 177 -6.61 -10.94 13.61
C PRO A 177 -7.96 -11.64 13.51
N GLU A 178 -8.88 -11.37 14.45
CA GLU A 178 -10.26 -11.86 14.41
C GLU A 178 -11.02 -11.33 13.18
N ILE A 179 -10.99 -10.00 12.95
CA ILE A 179 -11.61 -9.38 11.79
C ILE A 179 -10.93 -9.84 10.50
N ALA A 180 -9.59 -10.01 10.51
CA ALA A 180 -8.88 -10.56 9.36
C ALA A 180 -9.41 -11.96 8.98
N GLY A 181 -9.67 -12.81 9.97
CA GLY A 181 -10.29 -14.12 9.76
C GLY A 181 -11.70 -14.02 9.18
N GLN A 182 -12.52 -13.08 9.65
CA GLN A 182 -13.85 -12.83 9.09
C GLN A 182 -13.78 -12.37 7.64
N ILE A 183 -12.97 -11.36 7.32
CA ILE A 183 -12.78 -10.88 5.94
C ILE A 183 -12.29 -12.01 5.04
N TYR A 184 -11.31 -12.79 5.50
CA TYR A 184 -10.79 -13.90 4.72
C TYR A 184 -11.87 -14.94 4.43
N ASN A 185 -12.61 -15.41 5.45
CA ASN A 185 -13.60 -16.48 5.27
C ASN A 185 -14.84 -16.00 4.50
N ASP A 186 -15.40 -14.85 4.90
CA ASP A 186 -16.73 -14.41 4.50
C ASP A 186 -16.72 -13.53 3.24
N LYS A 187 -15.57 -12.95 2.87
CA LYS A 187 -15.47 -12.05 1.71
C LYS A 187 -14.57 -12.58 0.61
N LEU A 188 -13.45 -13.24 0.95
CA LEU A 188 -12.46 -13.67 -0.05
C LEU A 188 -12.55 -15.16 -0.38
N ALA A 189 -12.45 -16.03 0.62
CA ALA A 189 -12.39 -17.48 0.42
C ALA A 189 -13.69 -18.05 -0.15
N GLU A 190 -14.85 -17.53 0.28
CA GLU A 190 -16.15 -17.89 -0.30
C GLU A 190 -16.23 -17.62 -1.81
N GLN A 191 -15.47 -16.63 -2.30
CA GLN A 191 -15.45 -16.28 -3.72
C GLN A 191 -14.43 -17.08 -4.53
N PHE A 192 -13.57 -17.89 -3.90
CA PHE A 192 -12.51 -18.63 -4.58
C PHE A 192 -12.89 -20.10 -4.78
N ASN A 193 -12.82 -20.57 -6.03
CA ASN A 193 -13.04 -21.97 -6.36
C ASN A 193 -11.69 -22.71 -6.46
N PRO A 194 -11.38 -23.63 -5.52
CA PRO A 194 -10.13 -24.37 -5.53
C PRO A 194 -10.02 -25.37 -6.68
N ASP A 195 -11.13 -25.84 -7.27
CA ASP A 195 -11.09 -26.81 -8.37
C ASP A 195 -10.70 -26.15 -9.69
N SER A 196 -11.09 -24.89 -9.90
CA SER A 196 -10.70 -24.11 -11.09
C SER A 196 -9.51 -23.20 -10.84
N GLU A 197 -9.03 -23.11 -9.59
CA GLU A 197 -8.01 -22.15 -9.13
C GLU A 197 -8.34 -20.69 -9.51
N ASP A 198 -9.63 -20.33 -9.47
CA ASP A 198 -10.13 -19.03 -9.95
C ASP A 198 -11.29 -18.53 -9.07
N PHE A 199 -11.56 -17.23 -9.13
CA PHE A 199 -12.69 -16.63 -8.44
C PHE A 199 -14.01 -16.91 -9.17
N HIS A 200 -15.11 -16.93 -8.42
CA HIS A 200 -16.44 -17.08 -8.97
C HIS A 200 -16.84 -15.85 -9.80
N GLY A 201 -17.05 -16.05 -11.10
CA GLY A 201 -17.40 -14.99 -12.04
C GLY A 201 -16.19 -14.20 -12.52
N ASP A 202 -16.42 -13.29 -13.48
CA ASP A 202 -15.37 -12.40 -13.96
C ASP A 202 -15.27 -11.17 -13.04
N ILE A 203 -14.37 -11.25 -12.05
CA ILE A 203 -14.08 -10.16 -11.12
C ILE A 203 -13.02 -9.18 -11.67
N GLY A 204 -12.50 -9.46 -12.87
CA GLY A 204 -11.45 -8.70 -13.53
C GLY A 204 -10.04 -8.92 -12.96
N TYR A 205 -9.04 -8.62 -13.81
CA TYR A 205 -7.60 -8.78 -13.48
C TYR A 205 -7.19 -8.06 -12.20
N TYR A 206 -7.68 -6.83 -11.99
CA TYR A 206 -7.28 -6.02 -10.84
C TYR A 206 -7.72 -6.64 -9.51
N SER A 207 -9.02 -6.99 -9.42
CA SER A 207 -9.59 -7.60 -8.21
C SER A 207 -8.99 -8.97 -7.94
N SER A 208 -8.80 -9.78 -8.98
CA SER A 208 -8.20 -11.12 -8.84
C SER A 208 -6.81 -11.06 -8.21
N ASN A 209 -5.95 -10.14 -8.67
CA ASN A 209 -4.60 -10.00 -8.13
C ASN A 209 -4.61 -9.53 -6.68
N TRP A 210 -5.39 -8.51 -6.32
CA TRP A 210 -5.39 -7.98 -4.96
C TRP A 210 -6.03 -8.94 -3.96
N ALA A 211 -7.09 -9.64 -4.37
CA ALA A 211 -7.67 -10.73 -3.59
C ALA A 211 -6.63 -11.83 -3.34
N TRP A 212 -5.93 -12.28 -4.39
CA TRP A 212 -4.85 -13.27 -4.26
C TRP A 212 -3.72 -12.78 -3.36
N PHE A 213 -3.24 -11.55 -3.53
CA PHE A 213 -2.16 -10.97 -2.72
C PHE A 213 -2.54 -10.87 -1.23
N GLY A 214 -3.80 -10.53 -0.93
CA GLY A 214 -4.33 -10.52 0.42
C GLY A 214 -4.38 -11.93 1.02
N MET A 215 -5.00 -12.87 0.31
CA MET A 215 -5.11 -14.27 0.75
C MET A 215 -3.73 -14.91 0.94
N ALA A 216 -2.80 -14.67 0.04
CA ALA A 216 -1.43 -15.17 0.13
C ALA A 216 -0.70 -14.62 1.36
N MET A 217 -0.91 -13.35 1.73
CA MET A 217 -0.35 -12.81 2.97
C MET A 217 -0.99 -13.44 4.21
N TYR A 218 -2.32 -13.53 4.24
CA TYR A 218 -3.07 -14.13 5.34
C TYR A 218 -2.68 -15.59 5.61
N GLN A 219 -2.39 -16.34 4.55
CA GLN A 219 -1.98 -17.74 4.63
C GLN A 219 -0.47 -17.94 4.79
N ASP A 220 0.32 -16.88 5.05
CA ASP A 220 1.78 -16.95 5.18
C ASP A 220 2.47 -17.60 3.95
N ARG A 221 2.02 -17.20 2.75
CA ARG A 221 2.54 -17.70 1.46
C ARG A 221 3.48 -16.73 0.74
N LEU A 222 3.65 -15.52 1.28
CA LEU A 222 4.54 -14.50 0.72
C LEU A 222 5.89 -14.51 1.45
N LEU A 223 6.70 -15.55 1.23
CA LEU A 223 8.01 -15.67 1.87
C LEU A 223 9.00 -14.61 1.36
N ASN A 224 9.77 -14.00 2.27
CA ASN A 224 10.90 -13.15 1.91
C ASN A 224 12.08 -14.02 1.42
N LEU A 225 12.16 -14.27 0.13
CA LEU A 225 13.23 -15.08 -0.47
C LEU A 225 14.64 -14.44 -0.35
N PHE A 226 14.73 -13.18 0.05
CA PHE A 226 16.02 -12.51 0.30
C PHE A 226 16.53 -12.72 1.72
N SER A 227 15.67 -13.14 2.66
CA SER A 227 16.14 -13.56 3.99
C SER A 227 16.75 -14.96 3.85
N SER A 228 17.91 -15.18 4.47
CA SER A 228 18.59 -16.49 4.47
C SER A 228 17.82 -17.60 5.19
N GLU A 229 16.61 -17.32 5.66
CA GLU A 229 15.71 -18.25 6.36
C GLU A 229 14.63 -18.85 5.44
N GLY A 230 14.48 -18.36 4.19
CA GLY A 230 13.44 -18.79 3.25
C GLY A 230 13.65 -20.16 2.57
N VAL A 231 14.67 -20.94 2.96
CA VAL A 231 14.93 -22.29 2.42
C VAL A 231 15.15 -23.30 3.54
N ARG A 232 14.30 -23.32 4.59
CA ARG A 232 14.14 -24.48 5.49
C ARG A 232 12.76 -24.50 6.14
N ARG A 233 11.74 -25.00 5.43
CA ARG A 233 10.68 -25.85 6.01
C ARG A 233 10.21 -26.84 4.94
#